data_AF-A0A953JJ96-F1
#
_entry.id   AF-A0A953JJ96-F1
#
_cell.length_a   1.000
_cell.length_b   1.000
_cell.length_c   1.000
_cell.angle_alpha   90.00
_cell.angle_beta   90.00
_cell.angle_gamma   90.00
#
_symmetry.space_group_name_H-M   'P 1'
#
loop_
_entity.id
_entity.type
_entity.pdbx_description
1 polymer ?
#
loop_
_entity_poly.entity_id
_entity_poly.type
_entity_poly.pdbx_seq_one_letter_code
_entity_poly.pdbx_strand_id
1 'polypeptide(L)'
;DGLQVVRVETARGPVVLASDAMHFYANERTGNPFPIVFDLGAMTQGWRIAKRLAGGDATRVIPGHDPEVRNRFPAVPGQEGEVVALHLPPVK
;
A
#
# COMPACT_ATOMS: atom_id res chain seq x y z
N ASP A 1 -0.19 3.25 -21.36
CA ASP A 1 -0.94 2.36 -20.47
C ASP A 1 -0.08 1.92 -19.31
N GLY A 2 -0.69 1.68 -18.15
CA GLY A 2 0.04 1.30 -16.94
C GLY A 2 -0.78 1.52 -15.69
N LEU A 3 -0.31 0.94 -14.58
CA LEU A 3 -0.91 1.13 -13.27
C LEU A 3 -0.60 2.53 -12.73
N GLN A 4 -1.55 3.09 -12.00
CA GLN A 4 -1.41 4.35 -11.29
C GLN A 4 -1.47 4.09 -9.78
N VAL A 5 -0.76 4.92 -9.03
CA VAL A 5 -0.81 4.94 -7.56
C VAL A 5 -1.12 6.35 -7.10
N VAL A 6 -1.80 6.48 -5.96
CA VAL A 6 -2.17 7.79 -5.41
C VAL A 6 -1.32 8.08 -4.19
N ARG A 7 -0.65 9.24 -4.17
CA ARG A 7 0.01 9.78 -2.98
C ARG A 7 -0.93 10.80 -2.33
N VAL A 8 -1.20 10.60 -1.04
CA VAL A 8 -2.06 11.45 -0.21
C VAL A 8 -1.21 12.04 0.91
N GLU A 9 -1.17 13.36 1.02
CA GLU A 9 -0.53 14.03 2.16
C GLU A 9 -1.38 13.85 3.41
N THR A 10 -0.76 13.42 4.51
CA THR A 10 -1.43 13.22 5.80
C THR A 10 -0.57 13.75 6.94
N ALA A 11 -1.14 13.89 8.14
CA ALA A 11 -0.40 14.31 9.33
C ALA A 11 0.76 13.37 9.71
N ARG A 12 0.68 12.08 9.36
CA ARG A 12 1.77 11.11 9.56
C ARG A 12 2.73 11.02 8.38
N GLY A 13 2.69 11.99 7.46
CA GLY A 13 3.46 12.04 6.22
C GLY A 13 2.72 11.44 5.01
N PRO A 14 3.37 11.39 3.84
CA PRO A 14 2.72 10.96 2.61
C PRO A 14 2.39 9.46 2.66
N VAL A 15 1.12 9.14 2.45
CA VAL A 15 0.61 7.77 2.29
C VAL A 15 0.45 7.48 0.80
N VAL A 16 0.87 6.30 0.35
CA VAL A 16 0.72 5.84 -1.03
C VAL A 16 -0.29 4.70 -1.07
N LEU A 17 -1.38 4.90 -1.81
CA LEU A 17 -2.33 3.84 -2.15
C LEU A 17 -1.81 3.15 -3.41
N ALA A 18 -1.25 1.94 -3.24
CA ALA A 18 -0.59 1.21 -4.31
C ALA A 18 -1.55 0.42 -5.20
N SER A 19 -2.76 0.09 -4.71
CA SER A 19 -3.74 -0.71 -5.46
C SER A 19 -3.07 -1.98 -6.04
N ASP A 20 -3.36 -2.35 -7.28
CA ASP A 20 -2.82 -3.56 -7.92
C ASP A 20 -1.33 -3.45 -8.26
N ALA A 21 -0.73 -2.25 -8.14
CA ALA A 21 0.72 -2.13 -8.23
C ALA A 21 1.41 -2.90 -7.08
N MET A 22 0.72 -3.16 -5.97
CA MET A 22 1.17 -4.05 -4.89
C MET A 22 -0.03 -4.73 -4.25
N HIS A 23 -0.24 -6.03 -4.52
CA HIS A 23 -1.41 -6.74 -4.00
C HIS A 23 -1.29 -7.04 -2.50
N PHE A 24 -0.07 -7.39 -2.06
CA PHE A 24 0.25 -7.76 -0.70
C PHE A 24 1.51 -7.03 -0.22
N TYR A 25 1.61 -6.76 1.08
CA TYR A 25 2.86 -6.28 1.69
C TYR A 25 4.02 -7.25 1.42
N ALA A 26 3.73 -8.54 1.30
CA ALA A 26 4.72 -9.57 1.00
C ALA A 26 5.36 -9.39 -0.40
N ASN A 27 4.69 -8.73 -1.36
CA ASN A 27 5.21 -8.65 -2.72
C ASN A 27 6.53 -7.88 -2.78
N GLU A 28 6.58 -6.66 -2.23
CA GLU A 28 7.81 -5.87 -2.19
C GLU A 28 8.85 -6.50 -1.25
N ARG A 29 8.42 -6.99 -0.08
CA ARG A 29 9.32 -7.54 0.94
C ARG A 29 10.05 -8.80 0.49
N THR A 30 9.38 -9.67 -0.26
CA THR A 30 9.96 -10.94 -0.72
C THR A 30 10.44 -10.88 -2.18
N GLY A 31 10.07 -9.82 -2.90
CA GLY A 31 10.27 -9.74 -4.35
C GLY A 31 9.37 -10.66 -5.16
N ASN A 32 8.40 -11.34 -4.53
CA ASN A 32 7.49 -12.27 -5.19
C ASN A 32 6.19 -11.56 -5.61
N PRO A 33 5.97 -11.29 -6.91
CA PRO A 33 4.78 -10.58 -7.39
C PRO A 33 3.51 -11.45 -7.26
N PHE A 34 2.35 -10.81 -7.36
CA PHE A 34 1.13 -11.54 -7.69
C PHE A 34 1.25 -12.11 -9.13
N PRO A 35 0.78 -13.35 -9.41
CA PRO A 35 1.10 -14.05 -10.66
C PRO A 35 0.52 -13.41 -11.93
N ILE A 36 -0.51 -12.57 -11.81
CA ILE A 36 -1.03 -11.81 -12.95
C ILE A 36 -0.17 -10.55 -13.11
N VAL A 37 0.89 -10.68 -13.91
CA VAL A 37 1.86 -9.60 -14.17
C VAL A 37 2.11 -9.46 -15.67
N PHE A 38 2.12 -8.22 -16.15
CA PHE A 38 2.47 -7.89 -17.54
C PHE A 38 3.98 -7.74 -17.72
N ASP A 39 4.61 -6.97 -16.83
CA ASP A 39 6.06 -6.73 -16.82
C ASP A 39 6.60 -6.71 -15.38
N LEU A 40 7.44 -7.69 -15.06
CA LEU A 40 8.03 -7.85 -13.73
C LEU A 40 9.07 -6.77 -13.42
N GLY A 41 9.86 -6.34 -14.41
CA GLY A 41 10.86 -5.29 -14.25
C GLY A 41 10.19 -3.96 -13.91
N ALA A 42 9.16 -3.60 -14.66
CA ALA A 42 8.37 -2.40 -14.41
C ALA A 42 7.64 -2.46 -13.06
N MET A 43 7.08 -3.62 -12.69
CA MET A 43 6.40 -3.79 -11.39
C MET A 43 7.37 -3.61 -10.21
N THR A 44 8.54 -4.23 -10.23
CA THR A 44 9.55 -4.07 -9.16
C THR A 44 10.09 -2.64 -9.08
N GLN A 45 10.21 -1.94 -10.22
CA GLN A 45 10.53 -0.52 -10.25
C GLN A 45 9.40 0.33 -9.64
N GLY A 46 8.15 -0.01 -9.92
CA GLY A 46 6.96 0.61 -9.34
C GLY A 46 6.96 0.55 -7.81
N TRP A 47 7.32 -0.60 -7.22
CA TRP A 47 7.44 -0.74 -5.76
C TRP A 47 8.47 0.22 -5.15
N ARG A 48 9.65 0.35 -5.79
CA ARG A 48 10.68 1.31 -5.35
C ARG A 48 10.21 2.76 -5.44
N ILE A 49 9.49 3.10 -6.51
CA ILE A 49 8.88 4.43 -6.68
C ILE A 49 7.84 4.69 -5.60
N ALA A 50 6.94 3.74 -5.33
CA ALA A 50 5.92 3.86 -4.29
C ALA A 50 6.55 4.13 -2.90
N LYS A 51 7.60 3.38 -2.53
CA LYS A 51 8.34 3.61 -1.28
C LYS A 51 8.97 5.00 -1.22
N ARG A 52 9.56 5.47 -2.32
CA ARG A 52 10.10 6.83 -2.40
C ARG A 52 9.02 7.89 -2.26
N LEU A 53 7.86 7.71 -2.90
CA LEU A 53 6.71 8.62 -2.81
C LEU A 53 6.14 8.67 -1.38
N ALA A 54 6.23 7.57 -0.63
CA ALA A 54 5.89 7.47 0.78
C ALA A 54 6.96 8.09 1.73
N GLY A 55 7.91 8.85 1.20
CA GLY A 55 8.99 9.47 1.99
C GLY A 55 10.04 8.46 2.48
N GLY A 56 10.13 7.29 1.85
CA GLY A 56 11.02 6.21 2.25
C GLY A 56 10.46 5.27 3.32
N ASP A 57 9.30 5.59 3.91
CA ASP A 57 8.64 4.79 4.93
C ASP A 57 7.71 3.74 4.31
N ALA A 58 8.13 2.47 4.36
CA ALA A 58 7.37 1.35 3.81
C ALA A 58 6.02 1.13 4.52
N THR A 59 5.86 1.59 5.77
CA THR A 59 4.59 1.47 6.52
C THR A 59 3.49 2.40 5.98
N ARG A 60 3.83 3.27 5.03
CA ARG A 60 2.92 4.21 4.38
C ARG A 60 2.58 3.81 2.94
N VAL A 61 3.07 2.66 2.46
CA VAL A 61 2.66 2.08 1.17
C VAL A 61 1.58 1.05 1.43
N ILE A 62 0.35 1.32 0.98
CA ILE A 62 -0.83 0.51 1.28
C ILE A 62 -1.15 -0.38 0.07
N PRO A 63 -1.08 -1.71 0.21
CA PRO A 63 -1.42 -2.64 -0.87
C PRO A 63 -2.92 -2.66 -1.17
N GLY A 64 -3.30 -3.16 -2.34
CA GLY A 64 -4.70 -3.22 -2.78
C GLY A 64 -5.54 -4.30 -2.11
N HIS A 65 -4.97 -5.50 -1.85
CA HIS A 65 -5.76 -6.71 -1.52
C HIS A 65 -5.25 -7.44 -0.28
N ASP A 66 -4.38 -6.83 0.50
CA ASP A 66 -3.84 -7.47 1.70
C ASP A 66 -4.84 -7.38 2.86
N PRO A 67 -5.40 -8.50 3.37
CA PRO A 67 -6.32 -8.46 4.51
C PRO A 67 -5.67 -7.86 5.76
N GLU A 68 -4.33 -7.88 5.86
CA GLU A 68 -3.60 -7.23 6.94
C GLU A 68 -3.85 -5.74 7.04
N VAL A 69 -4.29 -5.07 5.97
CA VAL A 69 -4.65 -3.64 6.02
C VAL A 69 -5.72 -3.40 7.08
N ARG A 70 -6.76 -4.25 7.15
CA ARG A 70 -7.81 -4.13 8.16
C ARG A 70 -7.34 -4.47 9.58
N ASN A 71 -6.30 -5.31 9.71
CA ASN A 71 -5.73 -5.70 11.00
C ASN A 71 -4.75 -4.66 11.57
N ARG A 72 -4.14 -3.85 10.71
CA ARG A 72 -3.04 -2.93 11.07
C ARG A 72 -3.49 -1.50 11.31
N PHE A 73 -4.63 -1.08 10.78
CA PHE A 73 -5.08 0.31 10.89
C PHE A 73 -6.33 0.43 11.77
N PRO A 74 -6.53 1.59 12.43
CA PRO A 74 -7.75 1.83 13.20
C PRO A 74 -8.99 1.71 12.32
N ALA A 75 -10.02 1.00 12.78
CA ALA A 75 -11.32 1.00 12.13
C ALA A 75 -11.97 2.39 12.21
N VAL A 76 -12.69 2.78 11.17
CA VAL A 76 -13.50 4.00 11.18
C VAL A 76 -14.78 3.73 11.98
N PRO A 77 -15.11 4.55 13.00
CA PRO A 77 -16.33 4.38 13.78
C PRO A 77 -17.58 4.39 12.89
N GLY A 78 -18.53 3.49 13.18
CA GLY A 78 -19.77 3.38 12.42
C GLY A 78 -19.66 2.65 11.08
N GLN A 79 -18.49 2.09 10.73
CA GLN A 79 -18.26 1.33 9.49
C GLN A 79 -18.03 -0.17 9.72
N GLU A 80 -18.43 -0.68 10.90
CA GLU A 80 -18.45 -2.12 11.20
C GLU A 80 -17.10 -2.86 10.97
N GLY A 81 -15.98 -2.13 10.98
CA GLY A 81 -14.65 -2.68 10.72
C GLY A 81 -14.29 -2.86 9.24
N GLU A 82 -15.19 -2.52 8.32
CA GLU A 82 -14.97 -2.64 6.87
C GLU A 82 -14.09 -1.51 6.31
N VAL A 83 -14.12 -0.34 6.94
CA VAL A 83 -13.29 0.82 6.56
C VAL A 83 -12.26 1.12 7.65
N VAL A 84 -11.01 1.39 7.25
CA VAL A 84 -9.91 1.73 8.15
C VAL A 84 -9.28 3.09 7.83
N ALA A 85 -8.72 3.73 8.85
CA ALA A 85 -8.12 5.06 8.79
C ALA A 85 -6.62 5.01 8.47
N LEU A 86 -6.26 4.96 7.18
CA LEU A 86 -4.87 4.87 6.70
C LEU A 86 -4.01 6.10 7.03
N HIS A 87 -4.65 7.26 7.27
CA HIS A 87 -3.99 8.51 7.66
C HIS A 87 -3.56 8.52 9.14
N LEU A 88 -3.99 7.55 9.94
CA LEU A 88 -3.55 7.37 11.32
C LEU A 88 -2.39 6.35 11.39
N PRO A 89 -1.58 6.37 12.46
CA PRO A 89 -0.56 5.36 12.68
C PRO A 89 -1.14 3.94 12.74
N PRO A 90 -0.39 2.91 12.31
CA PRO A 90 -0.77 1.52 12.53
C PRO A 90 -0.88 1.21 14.02
N VAL A 91 -1.78 0.28 14.37
CA VAL A 91 -2.06 -0.15 15.75
C VAL A 91 -1.37 -1.46 16.14
N LYS A 92 -0.67 -2.11 15.19
CA LYS A 92 0.11 -3.33 15.37
C LYS A 92 1.43 -3.23 14.62
#